data_AF-A0A0P4UQZ0-F1
#
_entry.id   AF-A0A0P4UQZ0-F1
#
_cell.length_a   1.000
_cell.length_b   1.000
_cell.length_c   1.000
_cell.angle_alpha   90.00
_cell.angle_beta   90.00
_cell.angle_gamma   90.00
#
_symmetry.space_group_name_H-M   'P 1'
#
loop_
_entity.id
_entity.type
_entity.pdbx_description
1 polymer ?
#
loop_
_entity_poly.entity_id
_entity_poly.type
_entity_poly.pdbx_seq_one_letter_code
_entity_poly.pdbx_strand_id
1 'polypeptide(L)'
;MTQTPLKVTSQDQHIVVPGTWEQFKSIQKGFEDSRGVRLFYFEGTIELLMPGREHEIFGHVIGYLVTTYLIRQGIFFQPTGAMTQEQEGTASAQADQSYCLDSIKLIPDLSIEVVFTSGGTSKLKRYQALGVSEVWIWQDGVLKLYHLGTDGYGEVNQSQLEALRDLDLDLLRRCILIGETNLSEALRVFQQEIG
;
A
#
# COMPACT_ATOMS: atom_id res chain seq x y z
N MET A 1 -7.25 -19.28 -32.19
CA MET A 1 -6.35 -18.92 -31.09
C MET A 1 -7.06 -19.27 -29.80
N THR A 2 -6.63 -20.33 -29.11
CA THR A 2 -7.19 -20.71 -27.81
C THR A 2 -6.62 -19.76 -26.78
N GLN A 3 -7.45 -18.80 -26.33
CA GLN A 3 -7.10 -17.91 -25.24
C GLN A 3 -7.18 -18.76 -23.96
N THR A 4 -6.04 -19.17 -23.42
CA THR A 4 -5.98 -19.79 -22.09
C THR A 4 -6.52 -18.76 -21.10
N PRO A 5 -7.61 -19.04 -20.35
CA PRO A 5 -8.12 -18.09 -19.38
C PRO A 5 -7.05 -17.85 -18.31
N LEU A 6 -6.80 -16.58 -18.00
CA LEU A 6 -5.97 -16.19 -16.87
C LEU A 6 -6.59 -16.82 -15.62
N LYS A 7 -5.84 -17.72 -14.97
CA LYS A 7 -6.25 -18.33 -13.72
C LYS A 7 -6.14 -17.26 -12.65
N VAL A 8 -7.24 -16.55 -12.36
CA VAL A 8 -7.31 -15.60 -11.25
C VAL A 8 -7.10 -16.42 -9.97
N THR A 9 -5.95 -16.26 -9.34
CA THR A 9 -5.66 -16.89 -8.05
C THR A 9 -6.41 -16.14 -6.97
N SER A 10 -7.20 -16.87 -6.18
CA SER A 10 -7.92 -16.27 -5.06
C SER A 10 -6.97 -15.75 -3.97
N GLN A 11 -5.79 -16.37 -3.85
CA GLN A 11 -4.79 -16.09 -2.83
C GLN A 11 -3.54 -15.46 -3.43
N ASP A 12 -2.85 -14.69 -2.59
CA ASP A 12 -1.52 -14.14 -2.88
C ASP A 12 -0.53 -15.27 -3.13
N GLN A 13 0.32 -15.09 -4.13
CA GLN A 13 1.55 -15.88 -4.25
C GLN A 13 2.72 -15.03 -3.81
N HIS A 14 3.46 -15.51 -2.82
CA HIS A 14 4.52 -14.75 -2.18
C HIS A 14 5.80 -15.60 -2.11
N ILE A 15 6.90 -15.04 -2.62
CA ILE A 15 8.23 -15.68 -2.65
C ILE A 15 9.24 -14.71 -2.06
N VAL A 16 10.08 -15.22 -1.15
CA VAL A 16 11.19 -14.46 -0.54
C VAL A 16 12.48 -15.23 -0.77
N VAL A 17 13.48 -14.58 -1.34
CA VAL A 17 14.80 -15.17 -1.63
C VAL A 17 15.92 -14.19 -1.29
N PRO A 18 17.10 -14.68 -0.85
CA PRO A 18 18.27 -13.82 -0.72
C PRO A 18 18.79 -13.40 -2.11
N GLY A 19 19.32 -12.19 -2.22
CA GLY A 19 19.90 -11.68 -3.45
C GLY A 19 20.51 -10.28 -3.32
N THR A 20 21.49 -9.99 -4.15
CA THR A 20 22.12 -8.66 -4.29
C THR A 20 21.19 -7.68 -5.00
N TRP A 21 21.50 -6.38 -4.89
CA TRP A 21 20.79 -5.33 -5.61
C TRP A 21 20.84 -5.54 -7.13
N GLU A 22 21.99 -5.96 -7.67
CA GLU A 22 22.18 -6.21 -9.09
C GLU A 22 21.33 -7.38 -9.58
N GLN A 23 21.22 -8.44 -8.76
CA GLN A 23 20.31 -9.56 -9.02
C GLN A 23 18.84 -9.10 -8.99
N PHE A 24 18.46 -8.27 -8.01
CA PHE A 24 17.13 -7.68 -7.94
C PHE A 24 16.81 -6.88 -9.21
N LYS A 25 17.66 -5.95 -9.64
CA LYS A 25 17.43 -5.14 -10.84
C LYS A 25 17.38 -6.00 -12.11
N SER A 26 18.16 -7.08 -12.17
CA SER A 26 18.11 -8.05 -13.27
C SER A 26 16.77 -8.77 -13.33
N ILE A 27 16.24 -9.20 -12.18
CA ILE A 27 14.92 -9.81 -12.07
C ILE A 27 13.83 -8.79 -12.43
N GLN A 28 13.87 -7.59 -11.85
CA GLN A 28 12.91 -6.52 -12.11
C GLN A 28 12.81 -6.17 -13.59
N LYS A 29 13.94 -6.08 -14.30
CA LYS A 29 13.96 -5.90 -15.75
C LYS A 29 13.29 -7.05 -16.49
N GLY A 30 13.50 -8.30 -16.05
CA GLY A 30 12.84 -9.47 -16.64
C GLY A 30 11.31 -9.48 -16.49
N PHE A 31 10.77 -8.73 -15.52
CA PHE A 31 9.34 -8.62 -15.26
C PHE A 31 8.73 -7.28 -15.71
N GLU A 32 9.45 -6.43 -16.47
CA GLU A 32 8.98 -5.08 -16.83
C GLU A 32 7.62 -5.07 -17.57
N ASP A 33 7.37 -6.08 -18.41
CA ASP A 33 6.11 -6.24 -19.16
C ASP A 33 5.08 -7.14 -18.45
N SER A 34 5.42 -7.68 -17.27
CA SER A 34 4.55 -8.60 -16.54
C SER A 34 3.54 -7.83 -15.70
N ARG A 35 2.25 -8.03 -16.00
CA ARG A 35 1.17 -7.47 -15.17
C ARG A 35 0.94 -8.34 -13.94
N GLY A 36 0.73 -7.70 -12.79
CA GLY A 36 0.34 -8.38 -11.55
C GLY A 36 1.50 -9.02 -10.79
N VAL A 37 2.76 -8.72 -11.13
CA VAL A 37 3.93 -9.07 -10.33
C VAL A 37 4.47 -7.80 -9.68
N ARG A 38 4.60 -7.81 -8.36
CA ARG A 38 5.22 -6.76 -7.56
C ARG A 38 6.54 -7.28 -7.01
N LEU A 39 7.57 -6.47 -7.16
CA LEU A 39 8.95 -6.81 -6.82
C LEU A 39 9.48 -5.82 -5.81
N PHE A 40 10.09 -6.35 -4.75
CA PHE A 40 10.63 -5.53 -3.69
C PHE A 40 12.04 -5.97 -3.32
N TYR A 41 12.79 -5.03 -2.77
CA TYR A 41 14.13 -5.26 -2.26
C TYR A 41 14.32 -4.60 -0.91
N PHE A 42 14.99 -5.30 0.01
CA PHE A 42 15.52 -4.70 1.23
C PHE A 42 16.70 -5.51 1.75
N GLU A 43 17.84 -4.86 1.98
CA GLU A 43 19.03 -5.43 2.66
C GLU A 43 19.35 -6.88 2.26
N GLY A 44 19.61 -7.13 0.99
CA GLY A 44 19.99 -8.45 0.50
C GLY A 44 18.84 -9.46 0.37
N THR A 45 17.59 -9.02 0.51
CA THR A 45 16.38 -9.84 0.35
C THR A 45 15.54 -9.34 -0.81
N ILE A 46 15.14 -10.25 -1.69
CA ILE A 46 14.25 -10.03 -2.83
C ILE A 46 12.91 -10.67 -2.51
N GLU A 47 11.84 -9.92 -2.67
CA GLU A 47 10.46 -10.36 -2.46
C GLU A 47 9.68 -10.22 -3.76
N LEU A 48 8.96 -11.28 -4.13
CA LEU A 48 7.97 -11.29 -5.21
C LEU A 48 6.60 -11.52 -4.62
N LEU A 49 5.66 -10.65 -4.99
CA LEU A 49 4.26 -10.78 -4.65
C LEU A 49 3.43 -10.75 -5.94
N MET A 50 2.55 -11.72 -6.09
CA MET A 50 1.44 -11.67 -7.05
C MET A 50 0.15 -11.58 -6.25
N PRO A 51 -0.46 -10.40 -6.15
CA PRO A 51 -1.70 -10.19 -5.41
C PRO A 51 -2.83 -11.10 -5.89
N GLY A 52 -3.52 -11.72 -4.95
CA GLY A 52 -4.76 -12.42 -5.18
C GLY A 52 -5.94 -11.46 -5.32
N ARG A 53 -7.11 -12.03 -5.62
CA ARG A 53 -8.34 -11.23 -5.80
C ARG A 53 -8.70 -10.41 -4.56
N GLU A 54 -8.63 -11.00 -3.37
CA GLU A 54 -9.01 -10.30 -2.12
C GLU A 54 -8.06 -9.15 -1.82
N HIS A 55 -6.75 -9.36 -2.02
CA HIS A 55 -5.73 -8.33 -1.93
C HIS A 55 -6.07 -7.11 -2.80
N GLU A 56 -6.35 -7.35 -4.09
CA GLU A 56 -6.71 -6.29 -5.02
C GLU A 56 -8.03 -5.60 -4.62
N ILE A 57 -9.03 -6.33 -4.12
CA ILE A 57 -10.29 -5.73 -3.64
C ILE A 57 -10.01 -4.75 -2.49
N PHE A 58 -9.31 -5.17 -1.45
CA PHE A 58 -9.02 -4.30 -0.30
C PHE A 58 -8.14 -3.12 -0.68
N GLY A 59 -7.15 -3.31 -1.56
CA GLY A 59 -6.32 -2.22 -2.08
C GLY A 59 -7.16 -1.13 -2.75
N HIS A 60 -8.10 -1.52 -3.62
CA HIS A 60 -9.02 -0.58 -4.26
C HIS A 60 -9.98 0.07 -3.26
N VAL A 61 -10.60 -0.70 -2.35
CA VAL A 61 -11.54 -0.18 -1.35
C VAL A 61 -10.88 0.90 -0.51
N ILE A 62 -9.70 0.63 0.05
CA ILE A 62 -8.98 1.59 0.88
C ILE A 62 -8.60 2.81 0.04
N GLY A 63 -8.09 2.60 -1.18
CA GLY A 63 -7.74 3.68 -2.09
C GLY A 63 -8.92 4.62 -2.39
N TYR A 64 -10.11 4.07 -2.68
CA TYR A 64 -11.31 4.86 -2.92
C TYR A 64 -11.77 5.64 -1.69
N LEU A 65 -11.74 5.04 -0.50
CA LEU A 65 -12.15 5.71 0.74
C LEU A 65 -11.20 6.87 1.08
N VAL A 66 -9.90 6.63 1.06
CA VAL A 66 -8.88 7.67 1.33
C VAL A 66 -8.99 8.80 0.31
N THR A 67 -9.08 8.46 -0.98
CA THR A 67 -9.24 9.46 -2.05
C THR A 67 -10.53 10.27 -1.88
N THR A 68 -11.64 9.64 -1.48
CA THR A 68 -12.91 10.31 -1.24
C THR A 68 -12.81 11.32 -0.10
N TYR A 69 -12.13 10.96 0.99
CA TYR A 69 -11.85 11.88 2.09
C TYR A 69 -10.99 13.06 1.63
N LEU A 70 -9.88 12.81 0.93
CA LEU A 70 -8.98 13.88 0.46
C LEU A 70 -9.70 14.87 -0.45
N ILE A 71 -10.54 14.38 -1.38
CA ILE A 71 -11.38 15.22 -2.26
C ILE A 71 -12.35 16.07 -1.43
N ARG A 72 -13.03 15.47 -0.46
CA ARG A 72 -14.02 16.16 0.39
C ARG A 72 -13.38 17.28 1.20
N GLN A 73 -12.21 17.04 1.77
CA GLN A 73 -11.48 18.04 2.56
C GLN A 73 -10.81 19.12 1.68
N GLY A 74 -10.87 19.01 0.35
CA GLY A 74 -10.19 19.94 -0.55
C GLY A 74 -8.67 19.87 -0.48
N ILE A 75 -8.13 18.72 -0.09
CA ILE A 75 -6.70 18.49 0.07
C ILE A 75 -6.10 18.14 -1.29
N PHE A 76 -4.98 18.78 -1.64
CA PHE A 76 -4.22 18.37 -2.81
C PHE A 76 -3.55 17.03 -2.55
N PHE A 77 -3.68 16.10 -3.50
CA PHE A 77 -2.99 14.82 -3.46
C PHE A 77 -2.60 14.35 -4.86
N GLN A 78 -1.57 13.51 -4.91
CA GLN A 78 -1.20 12.74 -6.09
C GLN A 78 -1.11 11.25 -5.72
N PRO A 79 -1.94 10.37 -6.33
CA PRO A 79 -1.82 8.94 -6.12
C PRO A 79 -0.56 8.39 -6.81
N THR A 80 0.21 7.58 -6.09
CA THR A 80 1.51 7.04 -6.53
C THR A 80 1.66 5.53 -6.35
N GLY A 81 0.58 4.79 -6.06
CA GLY A 81 0.67 3.35 -5.75
C GLY A 81 1.26 2.49 -6.87
N ALA A 82 1.17 2.93 -8.13
CA ALA A 82 1.81 2.25 -9.25
C ALA A 82 3.31 2.59 -9.42
N MET A 83 3.84 3.53 -8.64
CA MET A 83 5.22 4.02 -8.77
C MET A 83 6.16 3.23 -7.86
N THR A 84 7.31 2.84 -8.41
CA THR A 84 8.39 2.25 -7.62
C THR A 84 9.13 3.34 -6.85
N GLN A 85 9.30 3.15 -5.55
CA GLN A 85 10.11 3.96 -4.65
C GLN A 85 11.45 3.24 -4.43
N GLU A 86 12.57 3.85 -4.77
CA GLU A 86 13.89 3.20 -4.69
C GLU A 86 14.95 4.07 -4.02
N GLN A 87 15.76 3.41 -3.19
CA GLN A 87 17.07 3.87 -2.78
C GLN A 87 18.10 2.83 -3.23
N GLU A 88 18.97 3.22 -4.15
CA GLU A 88 19.92 2.32 -4.79
C GLU A 88 20.75 1.53 -3.77
N GLY A 89 20.86 0.22 -4.00
CA GLY A 89 21.59 -0.70 -3.12
C GLY A 89 20.93 -0.99 -1.78
N THR A 90 19.84 -0.29 -1.41
CA THR A 90 19.25 -0.35 -0.06
C THR A 90 17.84 -0.92 -0.09
N ALA A 91 16.94 -0.29 -0.85
CA ALA A 91 15.51 -0.59 -0.80
C ALA A 91 14.82 -0.31 -2.14
N SER A 92 13.82 -1.13 -2.48
CA SER A 92 12.89 -0.89 -3.57
C SER A 92 11.50 -1.36 -3.15
N ALA A 93 10.49 -0.50 -3.25
CA ALA A 93 9.13 -0.79 -2.83
C ALA A 93 8.08 -0.26 -3.81
N GLN A 94 6.92 -0.93 -3.82
CA GLN A 94 5.71 -0.46 -4.48
C GLN A 94 4.52 -0.71 -3.54
N ALA A 95 3.91 0.36 -3.03
CA ALA A 95 2.78 0.24 -2.12
C ALA A 95 1.51 -0.23 -2.84
N ASP A 96 0.54 -0.76 -2.09
CA ASP A 96 -0.78 -1.08 -2.66
C ASP A 96 -1.54 0.18 -3.00
N GLN A 97 -1.44 1.19 -2.14
CA GLN A 97 -1.80 2.58 -2.43
C GLN A 97 -0.74 3.49 -1.83
N SER A 98 -0.48 4.64 -2.46
CA SER A 98 0.36 5.68 -1.86
C SER A 98 -0.03 7.06 -2.36
N TYR A 99 0.27 8.08 -1.56
CA TYR A 99 -0.16 9.45 -1.79
C TYR A 99 0.96 10.44 -1.45
N CYS A 100 1.27 11.32 -2.39
CA CYS A 100 1.95 12.58 -2.07
C CYS A 100 0.86 13.60 -1.72
N LEU A 101 0.94 14.19 -0.53
CA LEU A 101 -0.02 15.15 0.00
C LEU A 101 0.59 16.55 -0.05
N ASP A 102 -0.26 17.55 -0.29
CA ASP A 102 0.05 18.99 -0.39
C ASP A 102 0.99 19.42 -1.53
N SER A 103 1.89 18.55 -1.99
CA SER A 103 2.77 18.80 -3.13
C SER A 103 3.21 17.50 -3.82
N ILE A 104 3.74 17.63 -5.03
CA ILE A 104 4.36 16.51 -5.76
C ILE A 104 5.73 16.22 -5.15
N LYS A 105 6.00 14.96 -4.81
CA LYS A 105 7.23 14.48 -4.16
C LYS A 105 7.66 13.16 -4.78
N LEU A 106 8.95 12.84 -4.66
CA LEU A 106 9.50 11.54 -5.09
C LEU A 106 9.09 10.42 -4.13
N ILE A 107 9.17 10.70 -2.82
CA ILE A 107 8.74 9.80 -1.76
C ILE A 107 7.35 10.25 -1.30
N PRO A 108 6.34 9.38 -1.28
CA PRO A 108 5.01 9.72 -0.81
C PRO A 108 4.99 9.94 0.71
N ASP A 109 4.03 10.75 1.16
CA ASP A 109 3.80 10.96 2.58
C ASP A 109 3.14 9.74 3.23
N LEU A 110 2.25 9.08 2.49
CA LEU A 110 1.51 7.91 2.92
C LEU A 110 1.76 6.73 1.97
N SER A 111 2.12 5.58 2.52
CA SER A 111 2.05 4.27 1.85
C SER A 111 1.07 3.35 2.59
N ILE A 112 0.29 2.58 1.85
CA ILE A 112 -0.71 1.66 2.39
C ILE A 112 -0.43 0.27 1.83
N GLU A 113 -0.41 -0.71 2.73
CA GLU A 113 -0.14 -2.11 2.46
C GLU A 113 -1.32 -2.98 2.88
N VAL A 114 -1.74 -3.87 2.00
CA VAL A 114 -2.68 -4.95 2.26
C VAL A 114 -1.87 -6.24 2.43
N VAL A 115 -2.11 -6.94 3.54
CA VAL A 115 -1.29 -8.07 3.95
C VAL A 115 -2.17 -9.27 4.25
N PHE A 116 -2.08 -10.30 3.40
CA PHE A 116 -2.71 -11.61 3.59
C PHE A 116 -1.72 -12.70 4.00
N THR A 117 -0.42 -12.46 3.81
CA THR A 117 0.64 -13.40 4.16
C THR A 117 1.54 -12.80 5.24
N SER A 118 2.12 -13.63 6.09
CA SER A 118 3.04 -13.17 7.15
C SER A 118 4.19 -12.34 6.56
N GLY A 119 4.46 -11.15 7.12
CA GLY A 119 5.57 -10.29 6.64
C GLY A 119 5.49 -8.80 6.97
N GLY A 120 4.45 -8.31 7.68
CA GLY A 120 4.25 -6.87 7.89
C GLY A 120 5.45 -6.10 8.48
N THR A 121 6.28 -6.73 9.32
CA THR A 121 7.43 -6.06 9.96
C THR A 121 8.61 -5.82 9.03
N SER A 122 8.83 -6.65 7.99
CA SER A 122 9.90 -6.40 7.00
C SER A 122 9.54 -5.21 6.09
N LYS A 123 8.24 -5.03 5.81
CA LYS A 123 7.73 -3.90 5.02
C LYS A 123 8.01 -2.55 5.69
N LEU A 124 7.82 -2.44 7.01
CA LEU A 124 8.12 -1.20 7.74
C LEU A 124 9.59 -0.80 7.64
N LYS A 125 10.53 -1.76 7.76
CA LYS A 125 11.96 -1.46 7.63
C LYS A 125 12.33 -0.93 6.24
N ARG A 126 11.71 -1.49 5.19
CA ARG A 126 11.88 -1.02 3.81
C ARG A 126 11.39 0.41 3.64
N TYR A 127 10.19 0.72 4.10
CA TYR A 127 9.65 2.08 4.03
C TYR A 127 10.40 3.07 4.93
N GLN A 128 11.00 2.60 6.01
CA GLN A 128 11.84 3.41 6.89
C GLN A 128 13.11 3.82 6.15
N ALA A 129 13.75 2.89 5.45
CA ALA A 129 14.91 3.21 4.61
C ALA A 129 14.55 4.16 3.46
N LEU A 130 13.34 4.08 2.93
CA LEU A 130 12.84 4.99 1.88
C LEU A 130 12.38 6.35 2.44
N GLY A 131 12.21 6.50 3.75
CA GLY A 131 11.80 7.76 4.39
C GLY A 131 10.33 8.13 4.20
N VAL A 132 9.44 7.16 4.02
CA VAL A 132 7.98 7.42 4.00
C VAL A 132 7.52 7.90 5.38
N SER A 133 6.71 8.96 5.44
CA SER A 133 6.32 9.57 6.73
C SER A 133 5.33 8.72 7.53
N GLU A 134 4.38 8.08 6.85
CA GLU A 134 3.38 7.22 7.48
C GLU A 134 3.08 5.99 6.63
N VAL A 135 2.96 4.83 7.27
CA VAL A 135 2.61 3.56 6.64
C VAL A 135 1.39 2.97 7.31
N TRP A 136 0.37 2.64 6.52
CA TRP A 136 -0.82 1.95 6.99
C TRP A 136 -0.77 0.50 6.55
N ILE A 137 -1.07 -0.42 7.47
CA ILE A 137 -1.11 -1.85 7.21
C ILE A 137 -2.52 -2.35 7.50
N TRP A 138 -3.21 -2.80 6.47
CA TRP A 138 -4.44 -3.57 6.57
C TRP A 138 -4.10 -5.05 6.60
N GLN A 139 -4.33 -5.68 7.75
CA GLN A 139 -4.03 -7.09 7.95
C GLN A 139 -5.12 -7.72 8.83
N ASP A 140 -5.65 -8.87 8.42
CA ASP A 140 -6.60 -9.67 9.19
C ASP A 140 -7.80 -8.87 9.76
N GLY A 141 -8.34 -7.94 8.96
CA GLY A 141 -9.48 -7.09 9.36
C GLY A 141 -9.11 -5.89 10.25
N VAL A 142 -7.83 -5.63 10.47
CA VAL A 142 -7.33 -4.56 11.33
C VAL A 142 -6.49 -3.58 10.53
N LEU A 143 -6.83 -2.28 10.63
CA LEU A 143 -6.01 -1.19 10.11
C LEU A 143 -5.09 -0.65 11.21
N LYS A 144 -3.78 -0.83 11.03
CA LYS A 144 -2.73 -0.26 11.89
C LYS A 144 -1.99 0.85 11.17
N LEU A 145 -1.67 1.91 11.89
CA LEU A 145 -0.96 3.07 11.36
C LEU A 145 0.40 3.14 12.04
N TYR A 146 1.44 3.44 11.28
CA TYR A 146 2.80 3.58 11.76
C TYR A 146 3.38 4.91 11.28
N HIS A 147 3.83 5.74 12.21
CA HIS A 147 4.47 7.01 11.90
C HIS A 147 5.99 6.92 12.07
N LEU A 148 6.73 7.47 11.11
CA LEU A 148 8.20 7.49 11.13
C LEU A 148 8.71 8.59 12.06
N GLY A 149 9.20 8.19 13.24
CA GLY A 149 9.87 9.07 14.19
C GLY A 149 11.40 9.02 14.08
N THR A 150 12.09 9.60 15.07
CA THR A 150 13.55 9.63 15.15
C THR A 150 14.19 8.25 15.28
N ASP A 151 13.52 7.34 15.99
CA ASP A 151 14.02 5.98 16.27
C ASP A 151 13.40 4.92 15.33
N GLY A 152 12.72 5.37 14.28
CA GLY A 152 11.99 4.51 13.33
C GLY A 152 10.47 4.57 13.53
N TYR A 153 9.77 3.58 12.97
CA TYR A 153 8.31 3.51 13.03
C TYR A 153 7.78 3.17 14.42
N GLY A 154 6.81 3.96 14.88
CA GLY A 154 5.95 3.65 16.02
C GLY A 154 4.48 3.51 15.61
N GLU A 155 3.76 2.55 16.20
CA GLU A 155 2.32 2.40 15.99
C GLU A 155 1.57 3.60 16.62
N VAL A 156 0.63 4.19 15.88
CA VAL A 156 -0.17 5.35 16.29
C VAL A 156 -1.66 5.05 16.13
N ASN A 157 -2.48 5.65 17.00
CA ASN A 157 -3.94 5.48 16.98
C ASN A 157 -4.66 6.49 16.07
N GLN A 158 -3.94 7.47 15.53
CA GLN A 158 -4.45 8.50 14.62
C GLN A 158 -3.33 8.92 13.66
N SER A 159 -3.70 9.40 12.47
CA SER A 159 -2.72 9.90 11.50
C SER A 159 -1.95 11.09 12.06
N GLN A 160 -0.65 11.11 11.80
CA GLN A 160 0.24 12.24 12.11
C GLN A 160 0.40 13.19 10.92
N LEU A 161 -0.02 12.78 9.71
CA LEU A 161 -0.11 13.65 8.55
C LEU A 161 -1.26 14.66 8.73
N GLU A 162 -0.95 15.96 8.61
CA GLU A 162 -1.93 17.05 8.80
C GLU A 162 -3.19 16.86 7.95
N ALA A 163 -3.00 16.55 6.67
CA ALA A 163 -4.06 16.26 5.72
C ALA A 163 -5.05 15.18 6.21
N LEU A 164 -4.60 14.21 7.00
CA LEU A 164 -5.40 13.06 7.43
C LEU A 164 -5.69 13.08 8.93
N ARG A 165 -5.33 14.16 9.65
CA ARG A 165 -5.46 14.25 11.11
C ARG A 165 -6.91 14.08 11.59
N ASP A 166 -7.86 14.62 10.83
CA ASP A 166 -9.28 14.61 11.19
C ASP A 166 -10.04 13.41 10.57
N LEU A 167 -9.34 12.48 9.93
CA LEU A 167 -9.95 11.28 9.38
C LEU A 167 -10.44 10.35 10.50
N ASP A 168 -11.75 10.13 10.56
CA ASP A 168 -12.34 9.13 11.45
C ASP A 168 -11.93 7.71 11.00
N LEU A 169 -10.97 7.13 11.73
CA LEU A 169 -10.43 5.81 11.44
C LEU A 169 -11.42 4.68 11.76
N ASP A 170 -12.36 4.88 12.68
CA ASP A 170 -13.36 3.86 12.99
C ASP A 170 -14.42 3.80 11.89
N LEU A 171 -14.83 4.96 11.38
CA LEU A 171 -15.64 5.06 10.16
C LEU A 171 -14.91 4.43 8.96
N LEU A 172 -13.62 4.74 8.77
CA LEU A 172 -12.81 4.17 7.69
C LEU A 172 -12.77 2.63 7.80
N ARG A 173 -12.41 2.08 8.96
CA ARG A 173 -12.36 0.62 9.21
C ARG A 173 -13.69 -0.06 8.90
N ARG A 174 -14.80 0.52 9.38
CA ARG A 174 -16.14 0.01 9.11
C ARG A 174 -16.45 0.00 7.61
N CYS A 175 -16.12 1.07 6.90
CA CYS A 175 -16.33 1.16 5.45
C CYS A 175 -15.42 0.22 4.66
N ILE A 176 -14.19 -0.06 5.12
CA ILE A 176 -13.32 -1.07 4.50
C ILE A 176 -13.99 -2.45 4.53
N LEU A 177 -14.56 -2.84 5.67
CA LEU A 177 -15.26 -4.13 5.83
C LEU A 177 -16.53 -4.21 4.98
N ILE A 178 -17.31 -3.12 4.88
CA ILE A 178 -18.46 -3.07 3.97
C ILE A 178 -17.99 -3.22 2.51
N GLY A 179 -16.89 -2.55 2.17
CA GLY A 179 -16.34 -2.47 0.82
C GLY A 179 -15.86 -3.80 0.26
N GLU A 180 -15.52 -4.77 1.12
CA GLU A 180 -15.20 -6.15 0.72
C GLU A 180 -16.31 -6.77 -0.13
N THR A 181 -17.58 -6.53 0.23
CA THR A 181 -18.75 -7.10 -0.46
C THR A 181 -19.49 -6.07 -1.31
N ASN A 182 -19.46 -4.79 -0.93
CA ASN A 182 -20.18 -3.73 -1.60
C ASN A 182 -19.47 -2.36 -1.49
N LEU A 183 -18.53 -2.12 -2.41
CA LEU A 183 -17.79 -0.85 -2.50
C LEU A 183 -18.72 0.37 -2.63
N SER A 184 -19.78 0.27 -3.44
CA SER A 184 -20.70 1.39 -3.65
C SER A 184 -21.41 1.80 -2.35
N GLU A 185 -21.82 0.83 -1.54
CA GLU A 185 -22.42 1.09 -0.23
C GLU A 185 -21.40 1.65 0.76
N ALA A 186 -20.17 1.10 0.78
CA ALA A 186 -19.10 1.63 1.62
C ALA A 186 -18.83 3.12 1.34
N LEU A 187 -18.75 3.49 0.06
CA LEU A 187 -18.55 4.88 -0.35
C LEU A 187 -19.73 5.77 -0.01
N ARG A 188 -20.97 5.28 -0.19
CA ARG A 188 -22.18 6.04 0.18
C ARG A 188 -22.23 6.33 1.67
N VAL A 189 -21.99 5.32 2.51
CA VAL A 189 -21.94 5.46 3.98
C VAL A 189 -20.82 6.42 4.37
N PHE A 190 -19.63 6.22 3.80
CA PHE A 190 -18.46 7.06 4.08
C PHE A 190 -18.75 8.53 3.75
N GLN A 191 -19.27 8.83 2.56
CA GLN A 191 -19.59 10.20 2.11
C GLN A 191 -20.66 10.90 2.95
N GLN A 192 -21.58 10.16 3.57
CA GLN A 192 -22.62 10.72 4.44
C GLN A 192 -22.10 11.10 5.82
N GLU A 193 -21.05 10.43 6.29
CA GLU A 193 -20.55 10.54 7.66
C GLU A 193 -19.20 11.26 7.76
N ILE A 194 -18.42 11.32 6.67
CA ILE A 194 -17.31 12.28 6.59
C ILE A 194 -17.90 13.69 6.49
N GLY A 195 -17.57 14.54 7.46
CA GLY A 195 -18.03 15.93 7.57
C GLY A 195 -17.85 16.73 6.30
#